data_AF-A0A3N5G746-F1
#
_entry.id   AF-A0A3N5G746-F1
#
_cell.length_a   1.000
_cell.length_b   1.000
_cell.length_c   1.000
_cell.angle_alpha   90.00
_cell.angle_beta   90.00
_cell.angle_gamma   90.00
#
_symmetry.space_group_name_H-M   'P 1'
#
loop_
_entity.id
_entity.type
_entity.pdbx_description
1 polymer ?
#
loop_
_entity_poly.entity_id
_entity_poly.type
_entity_poly.pdbx_seq_one_letter_code
_entity_poly.pdbx_strand_id
1 'polypeptide(L)'
;MEIGAIFLLLAVVLLVTLFVARPFIEHRRVSVISSDEHELSSLLAERDRLITALQELDFDHTLGKIPTEDYPSMRADLMRHAADVLQKLDAHTSPNGQASAGNGDAESRIEAVIAARRADAAVQKSAASEPASDDDLEALIASRKAARKEKSAGFCPKCGKPVLRSDRFCPHCGKSIK
;
A
#
# COMPACT_ATOMS: atom_id res chain seq x y z
N MET A 1 -53.33 -50.66 23.33
CA MET A 1 -53.64 -49.22 23.56
C MET A 1 -52.55 -48.51 24.34
N GLU A 2 -51.86 -49.18 25.28
CA GLU A 2 -50.81 -48.54 26.11
C GLU A 2 -49.48 -48.29 25.38
N ILE A 3 -49.08 -49.19 24.47
CA ILE A 3 -47.84 -49.03 23.68
C ILE A 3 -47.82 -47.72 22.88
N GLY A 4 -48.95 -47.33 22.27
CA GLY A 4 -49.05 -46.08 21.52
C GLY A 4 -48.88 -44.83 22.40
N ALA A 5 -49.40 -44.87 23.63
CA ALA A 5 -49.25 -43.78 24.59
C ALA A 5 -47.80 -43.62 25.07
N ILE A 6 -47.08 -44.74 25.27
CA ILE A 6 -45.66 -44.73 25.66
C ILE A 6 -44.79 -44.11 24.56
N PHE A 7 -45.00 -44.47 23.29
CA PHE A 7 -44.26 -43.88 22.18
C PHE A 7 -44.53 -42.39 22.00
N LEU A 8 -45.77 -41.94 22.19
CA LEU A 8 -46.14 -40.53 22.12
C LEU A 8 -45.45 -39.74 23.24
N LEU A 9 -45.47 -40.25 24.46
CA LEU A 9 -44.80 -39.63 25.60
C LEU A 9 -43.28 -39.53 25.37
N LEU A 10 -42.65 -40.60 24.89
CA LEU A 10 -41.21 -40.62 24.58
C LEU A 10 -40.86 -39.59 23.50
N ALA A 11 -41.65 -39.49 22.43
CA ALA A 11 -41.42 -38.52 21.35
C ALA A 11 -41.52 -37.07 21.85
N VAL A 12 -42.49 -36.76 22.70
CA VAL A 12 -42.64 -35.42 23.31
C VAL A 12 -41.46 -35.11 24.22
N VAL A 13 -41.05 -36.04 25.09
CA VAL A 13 -39.89 -35.87 25.97
C VAL A 13 -38.62 -35.65 25.14
N LEU A 14 -38.41 -36.42 24.07
CA LEU A 14 -37.25 -36.26 23.19
C LEU A 14 -37.24 -34.89 22.48
N LEU A 15 -38.38 -34.39 22.04
CA LEU A 15 -38.50 -33.08 21.40
C LEU A 15 -38.23 -31.95 22.41
N VAL A 16 -38.82 -32.02 23.60
CA VAL A 16 -38.60 -31.03 24.67
C VAL A 16 -37.14 -31.03 25.12
N THR A 17 -36.55 -32.21 25.30
CA THR A 17 -35.12 -32.31 25.67
C THR A 17 -34.22 -31.75 24.58
N LEU A 18 -34.47 -32.01 23.30
CA LEU A 18 -33.72 -31.40 22.19
C LEU A 18 -33.89 -29.87 22.15
N PHE A 19 -35.11 -29.37 22.35
CA PHE A 19 -35.39 -27.94 22.36
C PHE A 19 -34.67 -27.22 23.51
N VAL A 20 -34.69 -27.80 24.71
CA VAL A 20 -34.00 -27.26 25.90
C VAL A 20 -32.49 -27.45 25.83
N ALA A 21 -31.98 -28.50 25.19
CA ALA A 21 -30.55 -28.72 25.00
C ALA A 21 -29.94 -27.80 23.93
N ARG A 22 -30.74 -27.31 22.98
CA ARG A 22 -30.31 -26.40 21.91
C ARG A 22 -29.51 -25.18 22.41
N PRO A 23 -29.98 -24.38 23.39
CA PRO A 23 -29.22 -23.23 23.89
C PRO A 23 -27.86 -23.61 24.47
N PHE A 24 -27.74 -24.77 25.13
CA PHE A 24 -26.46 -25.23 25.67
C PHE A 24 -25.43 -25.58 24.58
N ILE A 25 -25.90 -26.08 23.44
CA ILE A 25 -25.05 -26.39 22.28
C ILE A 25 -24.67 -25.10 21.54
N GLU A 26 -25.58 -24.13 21.48
CA GLU A 26 -25.36 -22.79 20.87
C GLU A 26 -24.41 -21.92 21.70
N HIS A 27 -24.47 -21.98 23.04
CA HIS A 27 -23.57 -21.21 23.92
C HIS A 27 -22.10 -21.59 23.70
N ARG A 28 -21.82 -22.87 23.39
CA ARG A 28 -20.46 -23.33 23.05
C ARG A 28 -19.94 -22.73 21.74
N ARG A 29 -20.82 -22.35 20.80
CA ARG A 29 -20.41 -21.64 19.57
C ARG A 29 -20.21 -20.15 19.83
N VAL A 30 -21.10 -19.53 20.62
CA VAL A 30 -20.99 -18.12 21.02
C VAL A 30 -19.71 -17.88 21.83
N SER A 31 -19.33 -18.78 22.73
CA SER A 31 -18.09 -18.64 23.52
C SER A 31 -16.83 -18.67 22.64
N VAL A 32 -16.81 -19.50 21.59
CA VAL A 32 -15.68 -19.60 20.65
C VAL A 32 -15.60 -18.36 19.75
N ILE A 33 -16.74 -17.85 19.25
CA ILE A 33 -16.77 -16.58 18.50
C ILE A 33 -16.29 -15.43 19.39
N SER A 34 -16.71 -15.41 20.66
CA SER A 34 -16.29 -14.37 21.60
C SER A 34 -14.80 -14.41 21.95
N SER A 35 -14.16 -15.59 21.94
CA SER A 35 -12.71 -15.67 22.18
C SER A 35 -11.90 -15.14 20.99
N ASP A 36 -12.29 -15.48 19.76
CA ASP A 36 -11.62 -14.98 18.56
C ASP A 36 -11.76 -13.46 18.42
N GLU A 37 -12.95 -12.93 18.71
CA GLU A 37 -13.21 -11.48 18.70
C GLU A 37 -12.44 -10.76 19.82
N HIS A 38 -12.26 -11.39 20.98
CA HIS A 38 -11.43 -10.86 22.06
C HIS A 38 -9.93 -10.84 21.69
N GLU A 39 -9.42 -11.92 21.07
CA GLU A 39 -8.04 -11.98 20.58
C GLU A 39 -7.78 -10.92 19.51
N LEU A 40 -8.68 -10.77 18.53
CA LEU A 40 -8.62 -9.71 17.52
C LEU A 40 -8.61 -8.31 18.14
N SER A 41 -9.49 -8.06 19.11
CA SER A 41 -9.56 -6.78 19.82
C SER A 41 -8.26 -6.48 20.56
N SER A 42 -7.65 -7.51 21.17
CA SER A 42 -6.38 -7.36 21.88
C SER A 42 -5.22 -7.03 20.93
N LEU A 43 -5.16 -7.68 19.76
CA LEU A 43 -4.14 -7.41 18.74
C LEU A 43 -4.28 -6.00 18.14
N LEU A 44 -5.51 -5.53 17.91
CA LEU A 44 -5.77 -4.17 17.43
C LEU A 44 -5.34 -3.12 18.45
N ALA A 45 -5.60 -3.36 19.74
CA ALA A 45 -5.15 -2.47 20.80
C ALA A 45 -3.61 -2.41 20.88
N GLU A 46 -2.93 -3.55 20.74
CA GLU A 46 -1.47 -3.61 20.75
C GLU A 46 -0.86 -2.89 19.54
N ARG A 47 -1.47 -3.01 18.34
CA ARG A 47 -1.08 -2.23 17.16
C ARG A 47 -1.13 -0.73 17.44
N ASP A 48 -2.24 -0.23 17.98
CA ASP A 48 -2.42 1.21 18.23
C ASP A 48 -1.44 1.71 19.29
N ARG A 49 -1.14 0.88 20.29
CA ARG A 49 -0.10 1.15 21.28
C ARG A 49 1.28 1.29 20.65
N LEU A 50 1.67 0.37 19.77
CA LEU A 50 2.97 0.39 19.09
C LEU A 50 3.10 1.57 18.12
N ILE A 51 2.03 1.93 17.41
CA ILE A 51 1.98 3.12 16.55
C ILE A 51 2.21 4.38 17.39
N THR A 52 1.51 4.50 18.53
CA THR A 52 1.66 5.64 19.43
C THR A 52 3.09 5.71 19.99
N ALA A 53 3.66 4.58 20.39
CA ALA A 53 5.04 4.51 20.89
C ALA A 53 6.08 4.90 19.83
N LEU A 54 5.91 4.46 18.58
CA LEU A 54 6.77 4.89 17.47
C LEU A 54 6.67 6.40 17.23
N GLN A 55 5.45 6.93 17.27
CA GLN A 55 5.22 8.35 17.09
C GLN A 55 5.84 9.18 18.23
N GLU A 56 5.71 8.75 19.47
CA GLU A 56 6.33 9.39 20.64
C GLU A 56 7.87 9.33 20.56
N LEU A 57 8.44 8.19 20.15
CA LEU A 57 9.88 8.05 19.93
C LEU A 57 10.40 9.02 18.85
N ASP A 58 9.69 9.11 17.72
CA ASP A 58 10.01 10.04 16.65
C ASP A 58 9.94 11.49 17.15
N PHE A 59 8.93 11.83 17.96
CA PHE A 59 8.84 13.15 18.58
C PHE A 59 9.99 13.43 19.53
N ASP A 60 10.34 12.50 20.42
CA ASP A 60 11.43 12.71 21.38
C ASP A 60 12.78 12.87 20.68
N HIS A 61 13.01 12.16 19.58
CA HIS A 61 14.18 12.39 18.72
C HIS A 61 14.13 13.78 18.05
N THR A 62 13.00 14.21 17.48
CA THR A 62 12.90 15.55 16.88
C THR A 62 13.06 16.67 17.90
N LEU A 63 12.68 16.44 19.15
CA LEU A 63 12.88 17.35 20.29
C LEU A 63 14.31 17.30 20.85
N GLY A 64 15.17 16.41 20.37
CA GLY A 64 16.55 16.24 20.83
C GLY A 64 16.68 15.63 22.22
N LYS A 65 15.63 14.98 22.74
CA LYS A 65 15.69 14.25 24.02
C LYS A 65 16.46 12.94 23.90
N ILE A 66 16.45 12.35 22.70
CA ILE A 66 17.08 11.07 22.42
C ILE A 66 18.26 11.30 21.47
N PRO A 67 19.47 10.81 21.81
CA PRO A 67 20.63 10.87 20.94
C PRO A 67 20.40 10.18 19.58
N THR A 68 21.00 10.71 18.53
CA THR A 68 20.88 10.16 17.16
C THR A 68 21.51 8.77 17.00
N GLU A 69 22.39 8.37 17.93
CA GLU A 69 23.02 7.05 17.97
C GLU A 69 22.09 5.94 18.52
N ASP A 70 21.20 6.28 19.46
CA ASP A 70 20.30 5.32 20.12
C ASP A 70 18.92 5.23 19.44
N TYR A 71 18.47 6.31 18.81
CA TYR A 71 17.21 6.33 18.05
C TYR A 71 17.03 5.18 17.03
N PRO A 72 18.01 4.88 16.13
CA PRO A 72 17.80 3.88 15.09
C PRO A 72 17.61 2.46 15.64
N SER A 73 18.30 2.10 16.73
CA SER A 73 18.15 0.78 17.35
C SER A 73 16.78 0.64 18.03
N MET A 74 16.38 1.63 18.83
CA MET A 74 15.07 1.65 19.49
C MET A 74 13.91 1.62 18.48
N ARG A 75 14.03 2.36 17.38
CA ARG A 75 13.02 2.39 16.32
C ARG A 75 12.94 1.06 15.58
N ALA A 76 14.08 0.43 15.31
CA ALA A 76 14.11 -0.89 14.68
C ALA A 76 13.41 -1.95 15.54
N ASP A 77 13.58 -1.90 16.87
CA ASP A 77 12.94 -2.84 17.79
C ASP A 77 11.41 -2.68 17.81
N LEU A 78 10.92 -1.45 17.93
CA LEU A 78 9.48 -1.14 17.86
C LEU A 78 8.89 -1.51 16.50
N MET A 79 9.60 -1.25 15.40
CA MET A 79 9.17 -1.65 14.06
C MET A 79 9.06 -3.17 13.89
N ARG A 80 10.01 -3.94 14.47
CA ARG A 80 9.94 -5.40 14.46
C ARG A 80 8.72 -5.91 15.22
N HIS A 81 8.43 -5.35 16.40
CA HIS A 81 7.22 -5.72 17.16
C HIS A 81 5.94 -5.35 16.41
N ALA A 82 5.88 -4.18 15.77
CA ALA A 82 4.72 -3.76 14.99
C ALA A 82 4.47 -4.69 13.80
N ALA A 83 5.53 -5.12 13.11
CA ALA A 83 5.43 -6.07 12.01
C ALA A 83 4.89 -7.45 12.46
N ASP A 84 5.34 -7.95 13.61
CA ASP A 84 4.86 -9.22 14.18
C ASP A 84 3.36 -9.16 14.56
N VAL A 85 2.91 -8.05 15.16
CA VAL A 85 1.48 -7.84 15.48
C VAL A 85 0.63 -7.74 14.20
N LEU A 86 1.12 -7.05 13.17
CA LEU A 86 0.43 -6.97 11.88
C LEU A 86 0.33 -8.34 11.20
N GLN A 87 1.39 -9.16 11.23
CA GLN A 87 1.36 -10.51 10.69
C GLN A 87 0.32 -11.40 11.40
N LYS A 88 0.19 -11.27 12.73
CA LYS A 88 -0.85 -11.95 13.50
C LYS A 88 -2.25 -11.48 13.09
N LEU A 89 -2.46 -10.17 12.95
CA LEU A 89 -3.74 -9.61 12.49
C LEU A 89 -4.13 -10.10 11.09
N ASP A 90 -3.17 -10.20 10.17
CA ASP A 90 -3.41 -10.74 8.83
C ASP A 90 -3.85 -12.22 8.87
N ALA A 91 -3.28 -13.02 9.78
CA ALA A 91 -3.68 -14.40 9.98
C ALA A 91 -5.14 -14.53 10.48
N HIS A 92 -5.59 -13.66 11.40
CA HIS A 92 -6.96 -13.66 11.90
C HIS A 92 -7.98 -12.98 10.98
N THR A 93 -7.54 -12.06 10.12
CA THR A 93 -8.40 -11.40 9.13
C THR A 93 -8.67 -12.32 7.94
N SER A 94 -7.82 -13.35 7.73
CA SER A 94 -7.91 -14.24 6.57
C SER A 94 -8.26 -15.73 6.82
N PRO A 95 -9.15 -16.11 7.76
CA PRO A 95 -9.65 -17.49 7.85
C PRO A 95 -10.71 -17.82 6.79
N ASN A 96 -11.32 -16.81 6.14
CA ASN A 96 -12.24 -16.97 5.01
C ASN A 96 -11.57 -16.58 3.68
N GLY A 97 -10.59 -17.36 3.26
CA GLY A 97 -10.37 -17.63 1.84
C GLY A 97 -9.66 -16.58 0.99
N GLN A 98 -8.88 -15.64 1.54
CA GLN A 98 -8.03 -14.75 0.74
C GLN A 98 -6.70 -14.39 1.45
N ALA A 99 -5.96 -15.38 1.95
CA ALA A 99 -4.52 -15.26 2.14
C ALA A 99 -3.89 -16.65 1.98
N SER A 100 -2.87 -16.73 1.12
CA SER A 100 -2.07 -17.93 0.81
C SER A 100 -2.64 -18.98 -0.15
N ALA A 101 -3.54 -18.61 -1.05
CA ALA A 101 -3.65 -19.27 -2.36
C ALA A 101 -3.34 -18.24 -3.46
N GLY A 102 -2.08 -17.81 -3.56
CA GLY A 102 -1.69 -16.96 -4.69
C GLY A 102 -0.54 -15.99 -4.50
N ASN A 103 0.55 -16.34 -3.77
CA ASN A 103 1.81 -15.62 -4.05
C ASN A 103 2.13 -15.72 -5.56
N GLY A 104 1.81 -16.85 -6.19
CA GLY A 104 1.82 -17.00 -7.64
C GLY A 104 0.73 -16.23 -8.41
N ASP A 105 -0.42 -15.88 -7.82
CA ASP A 105 -1.44 -15.06 -8.52
C ASP A 105 -1.03 -13.59 -8.56
N ALA A 106 -0.61 -13.05 -7.42
CA ALA A 106 -0.21 -11.65 -7.34
C ALA A 106 1.05 -11.42 -8.17
N GLU A 107 2.03 -12.31 -8.05
CA GLU A 107 3.29 -12.25 -8.80
C GLU A 107 3.06 -12.45 -10.31
N SER A 108 2.25 -13.43 -10.74
CA SER A 108 1.91 -13.62 -12.16
C SER A 108 1.11 -12.46 -12.74
N ARG A 109 0.21 -11.83 -11.97
CA ARG A 109 -0.53 -10.63 -12.39
C ARG A 109 0.42 -9.44 -12.57
N ILE A 110 1.37 -9.27 -11.66
CA ILE A 110 2.39 -8.22 -11.76
C ILE A 110 3.29 -8.46 -12.98
N GLU A 111 3.76 -9.68 -13.20
CA GLU A 111 4.55 -10.05 -14.37
C GLU A 111 3.80 -9.83 -15.69
N ALA A 112 2.51 -10.17 -15.75
CA ALA A 112 1.67 -9.94 -16.91
C ALA A 112 1.52 -8.44 -17.24
N VAL A 113 1.32 -7.60 -16.23
CA VAL A 113 1.23 -6.13 -16.41
C VAL A 113 2.56 -5.54 -16.88
N ILE A 114 3.69 -6.05 -16.36
CA ILE A 114 5.03 -5.62 -16.80
C ILE A 114 5.31 -6.06 -18.23
N ALA A 115 4.95 -7.29 -18.60
CA ALA A 115 5.10 -7.81 -19.95
C ALA A 115 4.26 -7.00 -20.96
N ALA A 116 3.01 -6.67 -20.63
CA ALA A 116 2.16 -5.80 -21.45
C ALA A 116 2.79 -4.42 -21.65
N ARG A 117 3.25 -3.76 -20.58
CA ARG A 117 3.94 -2.47 -20.69
C ARG A 117 5.22 -2.52 -21.52
N ARG A 118 5.98 -3.62 -21.43
CA ARG A 118 7.18 -3.82 -22.27
C ARG A 118 6.82 -4.06 -23.73
N ALA A 119 5.74 -4.77 -24.01
CA ALA A 119 5.24 -4.95 -25.37
C ALA A 119 4.77 -3.62 -25.96
N ASP A 120 4.02 -2.82 -25.21
CA ASP A 120 3.58 -1.48 -25.63
C ASP A 120 4.78 -0.54 -25.88
N ALA A 121 5.79 -0.59 -25.00
CA ALA A 121 7.02 0.18 -25.17
C ALA A 121 7.86 -0.30 -26.36
N ALA A 122 7.88 -1.61 -26.64
CA ALA A 122 8.55 -2.18 -27.81
C ALA A 122 7.83 -1.78 -29.11
N VAL A 123 6.50 -1.79 -29.13
CA VAL A 123 5.67 -1.33 -30.25
C VAL A 123 5.88 0.16 -30.53
N GLN A 124 5.93 0.99 -29.48
CA GLN A 124 6.26 2.42 -29.62
C GLN A 124 7.69 2.64 -30.11
N LYS A 125 8.64 1.81 -29.69
CA LYS A 125 10.03 1.87 -30.17
C LYS A 125 10.16 1.46 -31.63
N SER A 126 9.39 0.47 -32.09
CA SER A 126 9.35 0.07 -33.51
C SER A 126 8.57 1.03 -34.40
N ALA A 127 7.55 1.72 -33.88
CA ALA A 127 6.84 2.78 -34.60
C ALA A 127 7.67 4.08 -34.70
N ALA A 128 8.67 4.25 -33.82
CA ALA A 128 9.61 5.37 -33.82
C ALA A 128 10.95 5.03 -34.50
N SER A 129 11.10 3.86 -35.14
CA SER A 129 12.34 3.42 -35.78
C SER A 129 12.21 3.28 -37.30
N GLU A 130 12.13 4.41 -38.01
CA GLU A 130 13.20 4.59 -38.99
C GLU A 130 14.35 5.25 -38.21
N PRO A 131 15.59 4.73 -38.28
CA PRO A 131 16.69 5.39 -37.63
C PRO A 131 16.93 6.70 -38.39
N ALA A 132 16.29 7.78 -37.94
CA ALA A 132 16.81 9.10 -38.20
C ALA A 132 18.26 9.05 -37.71
N SER A 133 19.19 9.08 -38.65
CA SER A 133 20.62 9.06 -38.36
C SER A 133 20.94 10.16 -37.35
N ASP A 134 22.02 10.03 -36.58
CA ASP A 134 22.43 11.11 -35.67
C ASP A 134 22.48 12.46 -36.43
N ASP A 135 22.81 12.45 -37.72
CA ASP A 135 22.76 13.59 -38.63
C ASP A 135 21.35 14.15 -38.85
N ASP A 136 20.33 13.30 -39.03
CA ASP A 136 18.93 13.73 -39.17
C ASP A 136 18.38 14.31 -37.86
N LEU A 137 18.77 13.71 -36.73
CA LEU A 137 18.41 14.20 -35.41
C LEU A 137 19.08 15.56 -35.14
N GLU A 138 20.35 15.71 -35.49
CA GLU A 138 21.06 16.99 -35.42
C GLU A 138 20.43 18.04 -36.35
N ALA A 139 19.98 17.67 -37.55
CA ALA A 139 19.27 18.56 -38.46
C ALA A 139 17.90 19.01 -37.90
N LEU A 140 17.15 18.11 -37.26
CA LEU A 140 15.89 18.42 -36.59
C LEU A 140 16.10 19.33 -35.36
N ILE A 141 17.16 19.09 -34.59
CA ILE A 141 17.53 19.96 -33.46
C ILE A 141 17.99 21.33 -33.98
N ALA A 142 18.75 21.39 -35.07
CA ALA A 142 19.21 22.62 -35.68
C ALA A 142 18.04 23.45 -36.24
N SER A 143 17.10 22.83 -36.96
CA SER A 143 15.90 23.50 -37.46
C SER A 143 15.03 24.05 -36.33
N ARG A 144 14.86 23.29 -35.23
CA ARG A 144 14.13 23.73 -34.05
C ARG A 144 14.85 24.87 -33.30
N LYS A 145 16.19 24.82 -33.22
CA LYS A 145 17.02 25.91 -32.65
C LYS A 145 16.97 27.17 -33.52
N ALA A 146 16.94 27.02 -34.84
CA ALA A 146 16.80 28.13 -35.79
C ALA A 146 15.42 28.79 -35.65
N ALA A 147 14.35 28.00 -35.56
CA ALA A 147 12.99 28.50 -35.32
C ALA A 147 12.85 29.25 -33.98
N ARG A 148 13.67 28.92 -32.98
CA ARG A 148 13.68 29.56 -31.65
C ARG A 148 14.63 30.75 -31.50
N LYS A 149 15.39 31.14 -32.53
CA LYS A 149 16.21 32.37 -32.51
C LYS A 149 15.32 33.62 -32.61
N GLU A 150 14.44 33.82 -31.63
CA GLU A 150 13.75 35.09 -31.45
C GLU A 150 14.71 36.16 -30.91
N LYS A 151 14.35 37.43 -31.10
CA LYS A 151 15.14 38.60 -30.67
C LYS A 151 15.37 38.55 -29.15
N SER A 152 16.62 38.74 -28.73
CA SER A 152 16.99 38.84 -27.32
C SER A 152 16.18 39.92 -26.61
N ALA A 153 15.59 39.60 -25.47
CA ALA A 153 14.81 40.53 -24.65
C ALA A 153 15.68 41.41 -23.73
N GLY A 154 16.99 41.19 -23.73
CA GLY A 154 17.94 41.84 -22.84
C GLY A 154 18.73 40.82 -22.03
N PHE A 155 19.16 41.23 -20.83
CA PHE A 155 19.99 40.43 -19.92
C PHE A 155 19.25 40.12 -18.63
N CYS A 156 19.48 38.94 -18.07
CA CYS A 156 18.94 38.54 -16.78
C CYS A 156 19.48 39.44 -15.65
N PRO A 157 18.62 40.00 -14.78
CA PRO A 157 19.05 40.91 -13.70
C PRO A 157 19.87 40.23 -12.60
N LYS A 158 19.84 38.89 -12.50
CA LYS A 158 20.60 38.14 -11.47
C LYS A 158 21.96 37.67 -11.94
N CYS A 159 22.09 37.25 -13.20
CA CYS A 159 23.31 36.60 -13.70
C CYS A 159 23.94 37.29 -14.92
N GLY A 160 23.32 38.35 -15.44
CA GLY A 160 23.84 39.13 -16.56
C GLY A 160 23.88 38.41 -17.90
N LYS A 161 23.31 37.20 -18.02
CA LYS A 161 23.31 36.43 -19.28
C LYS A 161 22.12 36.80 -20.18
N PRO A 162 22.28 36.72 -21.51
CA PRO A 162 21.21 37.09 -22.44
C PRO A 162 20.02 36.15 -22.33
N VAL A 163 18.81 36.70 -22.46
CA VAL A 163 17.54 35.98 -22.33
C VAL A 163 16.63 36.31 -23.51
N LEU A 164 15.80 35.36 -23.93
CA LEU A 164 14.87 35.55 -25.03
C LEU A 164 13.54 36.16 -24.56
N ARG A 165 12.77 36.77 -25.47
CA ARG A 165 11.47 37.38 -25.14
C ARG A 165 10.42 36.36 -24.69
N SER A 166 10.54 35.12 -25.13
CA SER A 166 9.67 34.01 -24.76
C SER A 166 10.08 33.29 -23.47
N ASP A 167 11.22 33.66 -22.87
CA ASP A 167 11.72 33.00 -21.64
C ASP A 167 11.01 33.56 -20.39
N ARG A 168 10.18 32.73 -19.74
CA ARG A 168 9.60 33.05 -18.41
C ARG A 168 10.62 32.87 -17.27
N PHE A 169 11.70 32.16 -17.52
CA PHE A 169 12.78 31.86 -16.57
C PHE A 169 14.13 31.93 -17.27
N CYS A 170 15.15 32.42 -16.58
CA CYS A 170 16.51 32.43 -17.09
C CYS A 170 17.00 30.99 -17.32
N PRO A 171 17.42 30.61 -18.54
CA PRO A 171 17.91 29.26 -18.82
C PRO A 171 19.23 28.93 -18.11
N HIS A 172 19.92 29.92 -17.54
CA HIS A 172 21.22 29.72 -16.91
C HIS A 172 21.23 29.79 -15.38
N CYS A 173 20.30 30.54 -14.77
CA CYS A 173 20.23 30.67 -13.31
C CYS A 173 18.85 30.35 -12.71
N GLY A 174 17.87 29.96 -13.55
CA GLY A 174 16.53 29.55 -13.15
C GLY A 174 15.64 30.67 -12.59
N LYS A 175 16.14 31.90 -12.45
CA LYS A 175 15.32 33.01 -11.93
C LYS A 175 14.23 33.37 -12.93
N SER A 176 13.00 33.53 -12.42
CA SER A 176 11.87 34.03 -13.21
C SER A 176 12.16 35.43 -13.75
N ILE A 177 11.90 35.61 -15.04
CA ILE A 177 12.01 36.89 -15.74
C ILE A 177 10.61 37.14 -16.26
N LYS A 178 9.93 38.11 -15.64
CA LYS A 178 8.54 38.46 -15.93
C LYS A 178 8.50 39.92 -16.30
#